data_AF-A0A9X1V0J8-F1
#
_entry.id   AF-A0A9X1V0J8-F1
#
_cell.length_a   1.000
_cell.length_b   1.000
_cell.length_c   1.000
_cell.angle_alpha   90.00
_cell.angle_beta   90.00
_cell.angle_gamma   90.00
#
_symmetry.space_group_name_H-M   'P 1'
#
loop_
_entity.id
_entity.type
_entity.pdbx_description
1 polymer ?
#
loop_
_entity_poly.entity_id
_entity_poly.type
_entity_poly.pdbx_seq_one_letter_code
_entity_poly.pdbx_strand_id
1 'polypeptide(L)'
;MKELVLIFGGVFGTLSVILGAFGAHALRRSFNDDQLRSYEVGVRYQMYHAIMLIICGIVFPFAETGQSLTAWCFIIGTILFSFSIYGLTYSDSRGKKIKILGPVTPVGGLILIIGWILFTYNITEIALYLRP
;
A
#
# COMPACT_ATOMS: atom_id res chain seq x y z
N MET A 1 10.56 -2.52 -15.84
CA MET A 1 9.52 -2.00 -14.93
C MET A 1 8.52 -3.07 -14.53
N LYS A 2 7.90 -3.78 -15.48
CA LYS A 2 6.89 -4.83 -15.23
C LYS A 2 7.28 -5.84 -14.14
N GLU A 3 8.44 -6.49 -14.27
CA GLU A 3 8.93 -7.47 -13.29
C GLU A 3 9.03 -6.89 -11.88
N LEU A 4 9.61 -5.69 -11.75
CA LEU A 4 9.72 -4.98 -10.47
C LEU A 4 8.35 -4.75 -9.84
N VAL A 5 7.38 -4.28 -10.62
CA VAL A 5 6.01 -4.03 -10.13
C VAL A 5 5.34 -5.30 -9.64
N LEU A 6 5.48 -6.41 -10.39
CA LEU A 6 4.96 -7.71 -9.99
C LEU A 6 5.64 -8.24 -8.73
N ILE A 7 6.96 -8.07 -8.60
CA ILE A 7 7.72 -8.44 -7.40
C ILE A 7 7.23 -7.66 -6.19
N PHE A 8 7.09 -6.33 -6.30
CA PHE A 8 6.56 -5.51 -5.20
C PHE A 8 5.13 -5.90 -4.83
N GLY A 9 4.27 -6.17 -5.81
CA GLY A 9 2.92 -6.68 -5.57
C GLY A 9 2.92 -7.99 -4.79
N GLY A 10 3.72 -8.97 -5.21
CA GLY A 10 3.87 -10.25 -4.50
C GLY A 10 4.46 -10.10 -3.09
N VAL A 11 5.49 -9.29 -2.93
CA VAL A 11 6.13 -9.03 -1.63
C VAL A 11 5.16 -8.33 -0.68
N PHE A 12 4.48 -7.27 -1.12
CA PHE A 12 3.50 -6.57 -0.27
C PHE A 12 2.33 -7.46 0.10
N GLY A 13 1.83 -8.30 -0.82
CA GLY A 13 0.78 -9.27 -0.53
C GLY A 13 1.23 -10.27 0.53
N THR A 14 2.40 -10.87 0.35
CA THR A 14 3.01 -11.81 1.30
C THR A 14 3.17 -11.20 2.68
N LEU A 15 3.77 -10.00 2.76
CA LEU A 15 3.95 -9.29 4.01
C LEU A 15 2.62 -8.91 4.67
N SER A 16 1.60 -8.53 3.89
CA SER A 16 0.28 -8.19 4.43
C SER A 16 -0.40 -9.41 5.06
N VAL A 17 -0.28 -10.60 4.46
CA VAL A 17 -0.78 -11.85 5.07
C VAL A 17 -0.06 -12.14 6.39
N ILE A 18 1.28 -12.06 6.40
CA ILE A 18 2.09 -12.30 7.61
C ILE A 18 1.70 -11.31 8.72
N LEU A 19 1.65 -10.02 8.41
CA LEU A 19 1.33 -8.97 9.37
C LEU A 19 -0.13 -9.05 9.83
N GLY A 20 -1.08 -9.38 8.94
CA GLY A 20 -2.47 -9.61 9.30
C GLY A 20 -2.65 -10.77 10.28
N ALA A 21 -1.99 -11.90 10.02
CA ALA A 21 -2.00 -13.05 10.92
C ALA A 21 -1.38 -12.69 12.29
N PHE A 22 -0.26 -11.96 12.28
CA PHE A 22 0.40 -11.47 13.49
C PHE A 22 -0.50 -10.52 14.30
N GLY A 23 -1.20 -9.60 13.63
CA GLY A 23 -2.19 -8.71 14.24
C GLY A 23 -3.30 -9.47 14.98
N ALA A 24 -3.92 -10.43 14.28
CA ALA A 24 -5.06 -11.18 14.81
C ALA A 24 -4.70 -12.09 15.99
N HIS A 25 -3.50 -12.68 16.01
CA HIS A 25 -3.14 -13.70 17.00
C HIS A 25 -2.20 -13.17 18.10
N ALA A 26 -1.17 -12.40 17.73
CA ALA A 26 -0.13 -11.98 18.66
C ALA A 26 -0.42 -10.61 19.28
N LEU A 27 -0.88 -9.63 18.48
CA LEU A 27 -1.02 -8.25 18.94
C LEU A 27 -2.29 -7.97 19.73
N ARG A 28 -3.34 -8.79 19.60
CA ARG A 28 -4.62 -8.61 20.29
C ARG A 28 -4.53 -8.56 21.82
N ARG A 29 -3.49 -9.15 22.42
CA ARG A 29 -3.24 -9.10 23.88
C ARG A 29 -2.42 -7.88 24.31
N SER A 30 -1.73 -7.23 23.38
CA SER A 30 -0.78 -6.14 23.66
C SER A 30 -1.28 -4.78 23.18
N PHE A 31 -2.22 -4.75 22.24
CA PHE A 31 -2.80 -3.55 21.68
C PHE A 31 -4.18 -3.30 22.29
N ASN A 32 -4.53 -2.03 22.50
CA ASN A 32 -5.92 -1.65 22.75
C ASN A 32 -6.73 -1.65 21.43
N ASP A 33 -8.05 -1.47 21.54
CA ASP A 33 -8.96 -1.55 20.38
C ASP A 33 -8.70 -0.49 19.30
N ASP A 34 -8.21 0.71 19.67
CA ASP A 34 -7.86 1.76 18.71
C ASP A 34 -6.56 1.42 17.97
N GLN A 35 -5.55 0.92 18.70
CA GLN A 35 -4.27 0.48 18.14
C GLN A 35 -4.46 -0.69 17.19
N LEU A 36 -5.27 -1.68 17.57
CA LEU A 36 -5.55 -2.84 16.73
C LEU A 36 -6.30 -2.44 15.46
N ARG A 37 -7.35 -1.62 15.58
CA ARG A 37 -8.07 -1.09 14.40
C ARG A 37 -7.15 -0.30 13.47
N SER A 38 -6.29 0.56 14.02
CA SER A 38 -5.34 1.33 13.22
C SER A 38 -4.35 0.40 12.51
N TYR A 39 -3.81 -0.60 13.21
CA TYR A 39 -2.91 -1.59 12.62
C TYR A 39 -3.56 -2.35 11.46
N GLU A 40 -4.81 -2.80 11.64
CA GLU A 40 -5.60 -3.48 10.60
C GLU A 40 -5.87 -2.60 9.38
N VAL A 41 -6.03 -1.28 9.55
CA VAL A 41 -6.09 -0.33 8.43
C VAL A 41 -4.79 -0.38 7.62
N GLY A 42 -3.63 -0.38 8.28
CA GLY A 42 -2.33 -0.51 7.60
C GLY A 42 -2.24 -1.80 6.78
N VAL A 43 -2.61 -2.94 7.38
CA VAL A 43 -2.60 -4.27 6.74
C VAL A 43 -3.50 -4.30 5.51
N ARG A 44 -4.73 -3.79 5.66
CA ARG A 44 -5.73 -3.79 4.58
C ARG A 44 -5.28 -2.93 3.40
N TYR A 45 -4.79 -1.72 3.63
CA TYR A 45 -4.30 -0.86 2.55
C TYR A 45 -3.06 -1.43 1.87
N GLN A 46 -2.17 -2.11 2.61
CA GLN A 46 -1.05 -2.83 2.02
C GLN A 46 -1.52 -3.94 1.08
N MET A 47 -2.53 -4.73 1.48
CA MET A 47 -3.09 -5.78 0.61
C MET A 47 -3.76 -5.20 -0.64
N TYR A 48 -4.55 -4.14 -0.50
CA TYR A 48 -5.22 -3.51 -1.62
C TYR A 48 -4.22 -3.01 -2.67
N HIS A 49 -3.12 -2.40 -2.25
CA HIS A 49 -2.11 -1.91 -3.18
C HIS A 49 -1.15 -2.99 -3.66
N ALA A 50 -0.97 -4.09 -2.93
CA ALA A 50 -0.32 -5.28 -3.45
C ALA A 50 -1.07 -5.84 -4.67
N ILE A 51 -2.39 -6.03 -4.54
CA ILE A 51 -3.25 -6.49 -5.63
C ILE A 51 -3.23 -5.48 -6.78
N MET A 52 -3.31 -4.18 -6.47
CA MET A 52 -3.28 -3.14 -7.49
C MET A 52 -1.97 -3.12 -8.27
N LEU A 53 -0.83 -3.33 -7.61
CA LEU A 53 0.47 -3.46 -8.28
C LEU A 53 0.51 -4.69 -9.20
N ILE A 54 -0.03 -5.84 -8.77
CA ILE A 54 -0.13 -7.02 -9.64
C ILE A 54 -0.96 -6.69 -10.89
N ILE A 55 -2.11 -6.04 -10.73
CA ILE A 55 -2.97 -5.59 -11.84
C ILE A 55 -2.20 -4.65 -12.78
N CYS A 56 -1.51 -3.63 -12.25
CA CYS A 56 -0.69 -2.72 -13.05
C CYS A 56 0.41 -3.49 -13.81
N GLY A 57 1.06 -4.47 -13.17
CA GLY A 57 2.08 -5.31 -13.80
C GLY A 57 1.55 -6.17 -14.95
N ILE A 58 0.30 -6.63 -14.84
CA ILE A 58 -0.37 -7.41 -15.90
C ILE A 58 -0.81 -6.49 -17.05
N VAL A 59 -1.50 -5.40 -16.73
CA VAL A 59 -2.22 -4.58 -17.71
C VAL A 59 -1.33 -3.56 -18.40
N PHE A 60 -0.39 -2.94 -17.69
CA PHE A 60 0.41 -1.87 -18.27
C PHE A 60 1.58 -2.43 -19.10
N PRO A 61 1.78 -1.93 -20.34
CA PRO A 61 3.00 -2.23 -21.10
C PRO A 61 4.22 -1.50 -20.55
N PHE A 62 4.01 -0.45 -19.73
CA PHE A 62 5.03 0.49 -19.25
C PHE A 62 5.75 1.23 -20.38
N ALA A 63 5.02 1.56 -21.44
CA ALA A 63 5.53 2.36 -22.57
C ALA A 63 5.55 3.86 -22.26
N GLU A 64 4.60 4.32 -21.45
CA GLU A 64 4.45 5.73 -21.08
C GLU A 64 4.95 6.01 -19.67
N THR A 65 5.52 7.21 -19.46
CA THR A 65 6.02 7.66 -18.15
C THR A 65 4.92 7.62 -17.08
N GLY A 66 3.67 7.94 -17.46
CA GLY A 66 2.51 7.92 -16.56
C GLY A 66 2.23 6.55 -15.93
N GLN A 67 2.48 5.45 -16.65
CA GLN A 67 2.28 4.09 -16.16
C GLN A 67 3.33 3.72 -15.10
N SER A 68 4.59 4.11 -15.33
CA SER A 68 5.66 3.94 -14.36
C SER A 68 5.44 4.79 -13.11
N LEU A 69 4.99 6.03 -13.28
CA LEU A 69 4.65 6.92 -12.17
C LEU A 69 3.50 6.36 -11.32
N THR A 70 2.45 5.83 -11.96
CA THR A 70 1.34 5.14 -11.28
C THR A 70 1.84 4.04 -10.34
N ALA A 71 2.72 3.18 -10.84
CA ALA A 71 3.29 2.09 -10.05
C ALA A 71 4.15 2.61 -8.89
N TRP A 72 5.00 3.62 -9.12
CA TRP A 72 5.80 4.23 -8.06
C TRP A 72 4.96 4.90 -6.98
N CYS A 73 3.86 5.56 -7.35
CA CYS A 73 2.90 6.10 -6.39
C CYS A 73 2.32 5.00 -5.49
N PHE A 74 1.92 3.85 -6.05
CA PHE A 74 1.44 2.75 -5.23
C PHE A 74 2.54 2.14 -4.36
N ILE A 75 3.77 1.96 -4.87
CA ILE A 75 4.89 1.41 -4.09
C ILE A 75 5.24 2.33 -2.92
N ILE A 76 5.59 3.58 -3.22
CA ILE A 76 6.05 4.55 -2.22
C ILE A 76 4.91 4.92 -1.28
N GLY A 77 3.71 5.15 -1.82
CA GLY A 77 2.53 5.48 -1.03
C GLY A 77 2.18 4.36 -0.04
N THR A 78 2.28 3.08 -0.43
CA THR A 78 2.03 1.95 0.48
C THR A 78 3.09 1.87 1.58
N ILE A 79 4.37 2.06 1.24
CA ILE A 79 5.45 2.08 2.22
C ILE A 79 5.19 3.19 3.24
N LEU A 80 4.95 4.41 2.78
CA LEU A 80 4.74 5.56 3.66
C LEU A 80 3.43 5.48 4.44
N PHE A 81 2.37 4.92 3.89
CA PHE A 81 1.06 4.84 4.55
C PHE A 81 0.98 3.66 5.53
N SER A 82 1.23 2.44 5.07
CA SER A 82 1.01 1.25 5.89
C SER A 82 2.13 1.05 6.91
N PHE A 83 3.40 1.23 6.53
CA PHE A 83 4.51 0.97 7.44
C PHE A 83 4.66 2.05 8.51
N SER A 84 4.24 3.29 8.24
CA SER A 84 4.14 4.32 9.28
C SER A 84 3.07 3.97 10.32
N ILE A 85 1.91 3.44 9.89
CA ILE A 85 0.84 2.98 10.79
C ILE A 85 1.35 1.83 11.67
N TYR A 86 2.07 0.86 11.12
CA TYR A 86 2.67 -0.21 11.91
C TYR A 86 3.65 0.32 12.96
N GLY A 87 4.54 1.25 12.55
CA GLY A 87 5.49 1.88 13.47
C GLY A 87 4.79 2.71 14.56
N LEU A 88 3.74 3.45 14.21
CA LEU A 88 2.95 4.24 15.15
C LEU A 88 2.26 3.36 16.18
N THR A 89 1.50 2.36 15.73
CA THR A 89 0.73 1.48 16.60
C THR A 89 1.63 0.66 17.53
N TYR A 90 2.73 0.12 17.00
CA TYR A 90 3.71 -0.62 17.80
C TYR A 90 4.48 0.27 18.79
N SER A 91 4.92 1.46 18.37
CA SER A 91 5.63 2.37 19.29
C SER A 91 4.72 2.93 20.39
N ASP A 92 3.45 3.16 20.06
CA ASP A 92 2.41 3.58 21.00
C ASP A 92 2.08 2.48 22.02
N SER A 93 1.98 1.22 21.59
CA SER A 93 1.76 0.08 22.52
C SER A 93 2.93 -0.13 23.49
N ARG A 94 4.11 0.42 23.19
CA ARG A 94 5.30 0.39 24.07
C ARG A 94 5.44 1.67 24.91
N GLY A 95 4.46 2.56 24.89
CA GLY A 95 4.47 3.84 25.61
C GLY A 95 5.47 4.87 25.07
N LYS A 96 6.05 4.64 23.87
CA LYS A 96 7.06 5.49 23.24
C LYS A 96 6.64 5.90 21.84
N LYS A 97 5.46 6.51 21.72
CA LYS A 97 4.87 6.90 20.42
C LYS A 97 5.83 7.77 19.59
N ILE A 98 6.24 7.26 18.43
CA ILE A 98 7.12 7.96 17.50
C ILE A 98 6.30 9.00 16.72
N LYS A 99 6.24 10.22 17.25
CA LYS A 99 5.37 11.30 16.71
C LYS A 99 5.70 11.70 15.27
N ILE A 100 6.96 11.56 14.84
CA ILE A 100 7.38 11.90 13.47
C ILE A 100 6.72 11.02 12.39
N LEU A 101 6.24 9.82 12.75
CA LEU A 101 5.50 8.97 11.81
C LEU A 101 4.07 9.46 11.57
N GLY A 102 3.52 10.30 12.45
CA GLY A 102 2.14 10.81 12.35
C GLY A 102 1.87 11.54 11.03
N PRO A 103 2.70 12.52 10.64
CA PRO A 103 2.58 13.21 9.34
C PRO A 103 2.94 12.35 8.13
N VAL A 104 3.66 11.24 8.30
CA VAL A 104 4.07 10.37 7.18
C VAL A 104 2.88 9.62 6.59
N THR A 105 1.95 9.18 7.43
CA THR A 105 0.73 8.48 7.00
C THR A 105 -0.11 9.30 6.00
N PRO A 106 -0.53 10.56 6.28
CA PRO A 106 -1.33 11.33 5.33
C PRO A 106 -0.56 11.68 4.05
N VAL A 107 0.77 11.85 4.11
CA VAL A 107 1.60 12.02 2.90
C VAL A 107 1.56 10.76 2.04
N GLY A 108 1.72 9.58 2.64
CA GLY A 108 1.54 8.30 1.95
C GLY A 108 0.14 8.18 1.32
N GLY A 109 -0.90 8.56 2.07
CA GLY A 109 -2.28 8.56 1.59
C GLY A 109 -2.51 9.47 0.38
N LEU A 110 -1.92 10.68 0.38
CA LEU A 110 -1.98 11.59 -0.75
C LEU A 110 -1.29 11.01 -1.99
N ILE A 111 -0.13 10.38 -1.82
CA ILE A 111 0.59 9.70 -2.91
C ILE A 111 -0.24 8.53 -3.48
N LEU A 112 -0.93 7.78 -2.62
CA LEU A 112 -1.85 6.71 -3.05
C LEU A 112 -3.04 7.26 -3.85
N ILE A 113 -3.62 8.39 -3.44
CA ILE A 113 -4.68 9.08 -4.20
C ILE A 113 -4.17 9.48 -5.59
N ILE A 114 -2.98 10.08 -5.67
CA ILE A 114 -2.35 10.43 -6.95
C ILE A 114 -2.15 9.16 -7.80
N GLY A 115 -1.71 8.06 -7.19
CA GLY A 115 -1.58 6.76 -7.87
C GLY A 115 -2.89 6.28 -8.48
N TRP A 116 -4.01 6.39 -7.76
CA TRP A 116 -5.33 6.03 -8.30
C TRP A 116 -5.81 6.94 -9.42
N ILE A 117 -5.56 8.25 -9.31
CA ILE A 117 -5.90 9.22 -10.37
C ILE A 117 -5.11 8.89 -11.64
N LEU A 118 -3.80 8.65 -11.51
CA LEU A 118 -2.96 8.26 -12.63
C LEU A 118 -3.38 6.91 -13.21
N PHE A 119 -3.69 5.92 -12.37
CA PHE A 119 -4.20 4.63 -12.85
C PHE A 119 -5.46 4.82 -13.71
N THR A 120 -6.40 5.64 -13.23
CA THR A 120 -7.67 5.93 -13.92
C THR A 120 -7.43 6.59 -15.28
N TYR A 121 -6.47 7.49 -15.37
CA TYR A 121 -6.09 8.11 -16.64
C TYR A 121 -5.36 7.15 -17.59
N ASN A 122 -4.42 6.36 -17.09
CA ASN A 122 -3.63 5.45 -17.93
C ASN A 122 -4.44 4.25 -18.42
N ILE A 123 -5.45 3.80 -17.65
CA ILE A 123 -6.28 2.65 -18.04
C ILE A 123 -7.27 3.00 -19.16
N THR A 124 -7.74 4.24 -19.27
CA THR A 124 -8.65 4.65 -20.36
C THR A 124 -7.98 4.56 -21.71
N GLU A 125 -6.69 4.94 -21.79
CA GLU A 125 -5.89 4.79 -23.01
C GLU A 125 -5.79 3.32 -23.44
N ILE A 126 -5.55 2.42 -22.49
CA ILE A 126 -5.45 0.97 -22.76
C ILE A 126 -6.81 0.38 -23.14
N ALA A 127 -7.88 0.81 -22.46
CA ALA A 127 -9.23 0.31 -22.70
C ALA A 127 -9.73 0.61 -24.13
N LEU A 128 -9.22 1.65 -24.79
CA LEU A 128 -9.51 1.92 -26.20
C LEU A 128 -9.00 0.79 -27.11
N TYR A 129 -7.87 0.17 -26.78
CA TYR A 129 -7.29 -0.96 -27.53
C TYR A 129 -7.93 -2.31 -27.20
N LEU A 130 -8.73 -2.40 -26.13
CA LEU A 130 -9.47 -3.60 -25.74
C LEU A 130 -10.91 -3.62 -26.31
N ARG A 131 -11.32 -2.58 -27.04
CA ARG A 131 -12.62 -2.57 -27.71
C ARG A 131 -12.60 -3.56 -28.88
N PRO A 132 -13.59 -4.47 -28.96
CA PRO A 132 -13.69 -5.44 -30.05
C PRO A 132 -13.94 -4.79 -31.41
#